data_AF-A0AAD9GT79-F1
#
_entry.id   AF-A0AAD9GT79-F1
#
_cell.length_a   1.000
_cell.length_b   1.000
_cell.length_c   1.000
_cell.angle_alpha   90.00
_cell.angle_beta   90.00
_cell.angle_gamma   90.00
#
_symmetry.space_group_name_H-M   'P 1'
#
loop_
_entity.id
_entity.type
_entity.pdbx_description
1 polymer ?
#
loop_
_entity_poly.entity_id
_entity_poly.type
_entity_poly.pdbx_seq_one_letter_code
_entity_poly.pdbx_strand_id
1 'polypeptide(L)'
;MDNAASNGYLDIVKWLHVNRSEGCTYAAMDRAAANGHLDVLKWLHDNRSEGCTADAMDNAAASGDFKMVKWFLANRSESVAFTALVKAAKTGHLRLVRYLAPHCAPRELELGVREALNDERFEVVLFLYSLSLNCGDGIGIQSVLSRAALHFQDDTELRHWIDEKTK
;
A
#
# COMPACT_ATOMS: atom_id res chain seq x y z
N MET A 1 -22.90 -9.50 -9.24
CA MET A 1 -21.67 -9.18 -10.01
C MET A 1 -20.42 -9.22 -9.13
N ASP A 2 -20.50 -8.77 -7.88
CA ASP A 2 -19.37 -8.73 -6.92
C ASP A 2 -18.58 -10.04 -6.80
N ASN A 3 -19.26 -11.18 -6.67
CA ASN A 3 -18.57 -12.47 -6.57
C ASN A 3 -17.84 -12.86 -7.87
N ALA A 4 -18.41 -12.54 -9.04
CA ALA A 4 -17.74 -12.80 -10.31
C ALA A 4 -16.48 -11.92 -10.45
N ALA A 5 -16.58 -10.66 -10.03
CA ALA A 5 -15.44 -9.74 -10.02
C ALA A 5 -14.34 -10.19 -9.05
N SER A 6 -14.73 -10.60 -7.84
CA SER A 6 -13.83 -11.13 -6.82
C SER A 6 -13.05 -12.37 -7.26
N ASN A 7 -13.55 -13.13 -8.24
CA ASN A 7 -12.88 -14.36 -8.74
C ASN A 7 -12.23 -14.15 -10.12
N GLY A 8 -12.18 -12.93 -10.64
CA GLY A 8 -11.50 -12.65 -11.91
C GLY A 8 -12.30 -13.06 -13.14
N TYR A 9 -13.59 -13.37 -13.01
CA TYR A 9 -14.42 -13.88 -14.10
C TYR A 9 -14.94 -12.75 -14.98
N LEU A 10 -14.06 -12.12 -15.76
CA LEU A 10 -14.39 -10.96 -16.59
C LEU A 10 -15.55 -11.22 -17.56
N ASP A 11 -15.62 -12.39 -18.19
CA ASP A 11 -16.70 -12.73 -19.13
C ASP A 11 -18.05 -12.83 -18.42
N ILE A 12 -18.07 -13.36 -17.20
CA ILE A 12 -19.28 -13.41 -16.37
C ILE A 12 -19.66 -12.01 -15.91
N VAL A 13 -18.70 -11.16 -15.56
CA VAL A 13 -18.96 -9.75 -15.21
C VAL A 13 -19.61 -9.01 -16.37
N LYS A 14 -19.06 -9.13 -17.59
CA LYS A 14 -19.64 -8.55 -18.81
C LYS A 14 -21.04 -9.09 -19.08
N TRP A 15 -21.23 -10.41 -18.97
CA TRP A 15 -22.53 -11.03 -19.17
C TRP A 15 -23.57 -10.51 -18.17
N LEU A 16 -23.21 -10.44 -16.88
CA LEU A 16 -24.08 -9.91 -15.83
C LEU A 16 -24.42 -8.45 -16.08
N HIS A 17 -23.49 -7.63 -16.55
CA HIS A 17 -23.75 -6.22 -16.85
C HIS A 17 -24.81 -6.02 -17.94
N VAL A 18 -24.79 -6.85 -18.99
CA VAL A 18 -25.72 -6.73 -20.11
C VAL A 18 -27.07 -7.39 -19.80
N ASN A 19 -27.09 -8.49 -19.05
CA ASN A 19 -28.27 -9.34 -18.90
C ASN A 19 -29.01 -9.20 -17.56
N ARG A 20 -28.44 -8.45 -16.60
CA ARG A 20 -28.99 -8.25 -15.25
C ARG A 20 -29.06 -6.76 -14.91
N SER A 21 -29.99 -6.39 -14.04
CA SER A 21 -30.23 -5.00 -13.63
C SER A 21 -29.83 -4.70 -12.19
N GLU A 22 -29.44 -5.72 -11.42
CA GLU A 22 -29.07 -5.62 -10.00
C GLU A 22 -27.78 -4.82 -9.76
N GLY A 23 -26.89 -4.76 -10.76
CA GLY A 23 -25.62 -4.04 -10.67
C GLY A 23 -24.55 -4.74 -9.80
N CYS A 24 -23.63 -3.92 -9.28
CA CYS A 24 -22.61 -4.32 -8.32
C CYS A 24 -22.57 -3.35 -7.14
N THR A 25 -21.75 -3.66 -6.14
CA THR A 25 -21.35 -2.70 -5.11
C THR A 25 -19.87 -2.36 -5.25
N TYR A 26 -19.36 -1.44 -4.43
CA TYR A 26 -17.92 -1.18 -4.34
C TYR A 26 -17.08 -2.44 -4.07
N ALA A 27 -17.69 -3.48 -3.46
CA ALA A 27 -17.04 -4.76 -3.21
C ALA A 27 -16.56 -5.46 -4.50
N ALA A 28 -17.16 -5.17 -5.65
CA ALA A 28 -16.70 -5.73 -6.93
C ALA A 28 -15.28 -5.27 -7.28
N MET A 29 -15.02 -3.95 -7.23
CA MET A 29 -13.69 -3.42 -7.52
C MET A 29 -12.72 -3.67 -6.36
N ASP A 30 -13.17 -3.53 -5.10
CA ASP A 30 -12.30 -3.75 -3.94
C ASP A 30 -11.76 -5.18 -3.90
N ARG A 31 -12.63 -6.18 -4.12
CA ARG A 31 -12.22 -7.60 -4.11
C ARG A 31 -11.48 -7.99 -5.38
N ALA A 32 -11.82 -7.41 -6.54
CA ALA A 32 -11.01 -7.60 -7.75
C ALA A 32 -9.58 -7.08 -7.52
N ALA A 33 -9.42 -5.93 -6.85
CA ALA A 33 -8.11 -5.38 -6.54
C ALA A 33 -7.33 -6.23 -5.54
N ALA A 34 -7.97 -6.62 -4.43
CA ALA A 34 -7.36 -7.45 -3.40
C ALA A 34 -6.85 -8.79 -3.96
N ASN A 35 -7.53 -9.35 -4.98
CA ASN A 35 -7.17 -10.61 -5.62
C ASN A 35 -6.35 -10.44 -6.92
N GLY A 36 -5.90 -9.22 -7.26
CA GLY A 36 -5.02 -8.98 -8.42
C GLY A 36 -5.69 -9.06 -9.79
N HIS A 37 -7.01 -8.94 -9.87
CA HIS A 37 -7.79 -9.02 -11.11
C HIS A 37 -7.89 -7.64 -11.80
N LEU A 38 -6.76 -7.15 -12.32
CA LEU A 38 -6.65 -5.82 -12.95
C LEU A 38 -7.54 -5.64 -14.19
N ASP A 39 -7.76 -6.70 -14.96
CA ASP A 39 -8.62 -6.69 -16.15
C ASP A 39 -10.10 -6.50 -15.80
N VAL A 40 -10.58 -7.22 -14.80
CA VAL A 40 -11.92 -7.02 -14.21
C VAL A 40 -12.05 -5.61 -13.66
N LEU A 41 -11.05 -5.14 -12.90
CA LEU A 41 -11.09 -3.84 -12.27
C LEU A 41 -11.16 -2.70 -13.31
N LYS A 42 -10.33 -2.76 -14.36
CA LYS A 42 -10.37 -1.79 -15.47
C LYS A 42 -11.75 -1.77 -16.12
N TRP A 43 -12.28 -2.94 -16.43
CA TRP A 43 -13.58 -3.04 -17.08
C TRP A 43 -14.69 -2.47 -16.19
N LEU A 44 -14.69 -2.78 -14.89
CA LEU A 44 -15.64 -2.19 -13.95
C LEU A 44 -15.48 -0.67 -13.87
N HIS A 45 -14.25 -0.16 -13.79
CA HIS A 45 -14.01 1.29 -13.75
C HIS A 45 -14.60 2.02 -14.96
N ASP A 46 -14.46 1.44 -16.16
CA ASP A 46 -14.89 2.08 -17.41
C ASP A 46 -16.41 1.97 -17.64
N ASN A 47 -17.08 0.97 -17.04
CA ASN A 47 -18.47 0.63 -17.36
C ASN A 47 -19.45 0.79 -16.17
N ARG A 48 -18.95 1.07 -14.97
CA ARG A 48 -19.73 1.16 -13.73
C ARG A 48 -19.37 2.44 -12.96
N SER A 49 -20.35 2.98 -12.23
CA SER A 49 -20.20 4.22 -11.46
C SER A 49 -20.02 4.01 -9.96
N GLU A 50 -20.19 2.77 -9.48
CA GLU A 50 -20.08 2.42 -8.06
C GLU A 50 -18.66 2.65 -7.50
N GLY A 51 -17.64 2.50 -8.34
CA GLY A 51 -16.26 2.73 -7.96
C GLY A 51 -15.71 1.71 -6.95
N CYS A 52 -14.72 2.15 -6.18
CA CYS A 52 -14.02 1.36 -5.18
C CYS A 52 -13.76 2.21 -3.94
N THR A 53 -13.53 1.58 -2.80
CA THR A 53 -13.11 2.25 -1.57
C THR A 53 -11.58 2.34 -1.51
N ALA A 54 -11.06 2.89 -0.40
CA ALA A 54 -9.62 2.89 -0.13
C ALA A 54 -9.03 1.47 0.02
N ASP A 55 -9.86 0.49 0.41
CA ASP A 55 -9.42 -0.90 0.61
C ASP A 55 -8.83 -1.50 -0.67
N ALA A 56 -9.31 -1.09 -1.85
CA ALA A 56 -8.79 -1.58 -3.12
C ALA A 56 -7.30 -1.25 -3.30
N MET A 57 -6.91 0.00 -3.02
CA MET A 57 -5.52 0.45 -3.10
C MET A 57 -4.69 -0.10 -1.93
N ASP A 58 -5.24 -0.07 -0.72
CA ASP A 58 -4.55 -0.54 0.47
C ASP A 58 -4.18 -2.02 0.37
N ASN A 59 -5.11 -2.85 -0.10
CA ASN A 59 -4.86 -4.28 -0.31
C ASN A 59 -3.86 -4.51 -1.45
N ALA A 60 -3.96 -3.76 -2.54
CA ALA A 60 -3.00 -3.84 -3.64
C ALA A 60 -1.58 -3.45 -3.20
N ALA A 61 -1.45 -2.43 -2.35
CA ALA A 61 -0.19 -2.00 -1.81
C ALA A 61 0.37 -2.99 -0.78
N ALA A 62 -0.51 -3.53 0.08
CA ALA A 62 -0.15 -4.56 1.07
C ALA A 62 0.26 -5.89 0.43
N SER A 63 -0.26 -6.24 -0.76
CA SER A 63 0.14 -7.42 -1.53
C SER A 63 1.33 -7.17 -2.48
N GLY A 64 1.74 -5.91 -2.62
CA GLY A 64 2.84 -5.52 -3.50
C GLY A 64 2.48 -5.59 -4.98
N ASP A 65 1.18 -5.55 -5.33
CA ASP A 65 0.71 -5.52 -6.71
C ASP A 65 1.04 -4.17 -7.37
N PHE A 66 2.28 -4.12 -7.86
CA PHE A 66 2.84 -2.95 -8.51
C PHE A 66 2.05 -2.51 -9.75
N LYS A 67 1.40 -3.45 -10.46
CA LYS A 67 0.61 -3.12 -11.66
C LYS A 67 -0.72 -2.47 -11.26
N MET A 68 -1.37 -3.02 -10.25
CA MET A 68 -2.62 -2.48 -9.71
C MET A 68 -2.41 -1.10 -9.09
N VAL A 69 -1.38 -0.92 -8.24
CA VAL A 69 -1.07 0.39 -7.63
C VAL A 69 -0.73 1.43 -8.69
N LYS A 70 0.09 1.08 -9.68
CA LYS A 70 0.37 1.98 -10.81
C LYS A 70 -0.89 2.39 -11.56
N TRP A 71 -1.79 1.43 -11.80
CA TRP A 71 -3.05 1.73 -12.47
C TRP A 71 -3.90 2.70 -11.64
N PHE A 72 -4.01 2.48 -10.33
CA PHE A 72 -4.75 3.38 -9.45
C PHE A 72 -4.17 4.80 -9.48
N LEU A 73 -2.86 4.97 -9.33
CA LEU A 73 -2.22 6.30 -9.37
C LEU A 73 -2.41 7.02 -10.71
N ALA A 74 -2.52 6.28 -11.81
CA ALA A 74 -2.73 6.85 -13.13
C ALA A 74 -4.19 7.21 -13.44
N ASN A 75 -5.16 6.61 -12.75
CA ASN A 75 -6.59 6.72 -13.10
C ASN A 75 -7.48 7.24 -11.97
N ARG A 76 -6.99 7.27 -10.72
CA ARG A 76 -7.72 7.74 -9.53
C ARG A 76 -6.83 8.69 -8.74
N SER A 77 -7.39 9.80 -8.26
CA SER A 77 -6.68 10.96 -7.71
C SER A 77 -5.64 10.65 -6.62
N GLU A 78 -4.65 11.54 -6.50
CA GLU A 78 -3.40 11.41 -5.72
C GLU A 78 -3.58 11.21 -4.19
N SER A 79 -4.76 11.51 -3.63
CA SER A 79 -5.04 11.25 -2.19
C SER A 79 -4.99 9.74 -1.83
N VAL A 80 -4.91 8.90 -2.87
CA VAL A 80 -4.55 7.48 -2.98
C VAL A 80 -3.26 7.01 -2.29
N ALA A 81 -2.22 7.83 -2.39
CA ALA A 81 -0.84 7.36 -2.31
C ALA A 81 -0.32 7.21 -0.87
N PHE A 82 -0.86 8.00 0.06
CA PHE A 82 -0.44 8.02 1.46
C PHE A 82 -0.52 6.65 2.12
N THR A 83 -1.71 6.05 2.14
CA THR A 83 -1.93 4.76 2.79
C THR A 83 -1.20 3.65 2.05
N ALA A 84 -1.09 3.73 0.72
CA ALA A 84 -0.37 2.77 -0.08
C ALA A 84 1.11 2.65 0.32
N LEU A 85 1.82 3.77 0.54
CA LEU A 85 3.22 3.74 1.00
C LEU A 85 3.34 3.00 2.33
N VAL A 86 2.49 3.36 3.29
CA VAL A 86 2.51 2.79 4.65
C VAL A 86 2.21 1.29 4.62
N LYS A 87 1.21 0.86 3.85
CA LYS A 87 0.87 -0.57 3.70
C LYS A 87 2.01 -1.35 3.05
N ALA A 88 2.59 -0.83 1.97
CA ALA A 88 3.74 -1.46 1.30
C ALA A 88 4.97 -1.53 2.21
N ALA A 89 5.17 -0.50 3.05
CA ALA A 89 6.27 -0.48 4.01
C ALA A 89 6.09 -1.54 5.10
N LYS A 90 4.88 -1.64 5.66
CA LYS A 90 4.51 -2.65 6.66
C LYS A 90 4.73 -4.09 6.16
N THR A 91 4.33 -4.37 4.91
CA THR A 91 4.45 -5.72 4.34
C THR A 91 5.79 -6.01 3.68
N GLY A 92 6.71 -5.03 3.66
CA GLY A 92 8.08 -5.24 3.20
C GLY A 92 8.25 -5.16 1.68
N HIS A 93 7.30 -4.59 0.94
CA HIS A 93 7.38 -4.47 -0.51
C HIS A 93 8.29 -3.32 -0.96
N LEU A 94 9.61 -3.47 -0.73
CA LEU A 94 10.62 -2.46 -1.00
C LEU A 94 10.55 -1.86 -2.40
N ARG A 95 10.30 -2.69 -3.43
CA ARG A 95 10.17 -2.20 -4.81
C ARG A 95 9.03 -1.20 -4.97
N LEU A 96 7.90 -1.45 -4.31
CA LEU A 96 6.75 -0.56 -4.34
C LEU A 96 7.00 0.68 -3.47
N VAL A 97 7.60 0.52 -2.30
CA VAL A 97 8.01 1.63 -1.42
C VAL A 97 8.94 2.59 -2.17
N ARG A 98 9.95 2.08 -2.88
CA ARG A 98 10.88 2.89 -3.70
C ARG A 98 10.17 3.69 -4.79
N TYR A 99 9.08 3.15 -5.32
CA TYR A 99 8.29 3.81 -6.36
C TYR A 99 7.38 4.90 -5.79
N LEU A 100 6.79 4.67 -4.61
CA LEU A 100 5.85 5.60 -3.98
C LEU A 100 6.56 6.74 -3.23
N ALA A 101 7.66 6.44 -2.54
CA ALA A 101 8.33 7.38 -1.63
C ALA A 101 8.67 8.75 -2.24
N PRO A 102 9.13 8.88 -3.50
CA PRO A 102 9.42 10.19 -4.09
C PRO A 102 8.22 11.13 -4.24
N HIS A 103 7.00 10.58 -4.18
CA HIS A 103 5.75 11.33 -4.32
C HIS A 103 5.08 11.62 -2.97
N CYS A 104 5.71 11.19 -1.87
CA CYS A 104 5.13 11.25 -0.53
C CYS A 104 5.69 12.42 0.28
N ALA A 105 4.86 13.01 1.14
CA ALA A 105 5.29 14.03 2.07
C ALA A 105 6.16 13.43 3.20
N PRO A 106 7.05 14.20 3.85
CA PRO A 106 7.93 13.68 4.90
C PRO A 106 7.22 12.94 6.04
N ARG A 107 6.05 13.43 6.45
CA ARG A 107 5.21 12.77 7.48
C ARG A 107 4.79 11.35 7.07
N GLU A 108 4.60 11.11 5.77
CA GLU A 108 4.20 9.82 5.24
C GLU A 108 5.38 8.84 5.23
N LEU A 109 6.58 9.35 4.90
CA LEU A 109 7.82 8.59 5.01
C LEU A 109 8.08 8.18 6.47
N GLU A 110 7.89 9.10 7.44
CA GLU A 110 8.03 8.82 8.87
C GLU A 110 7.09 7.70 9.33
N LEU A 111 5.82 7.76 8.93
CA LEU A 111 4.85 6.70 9.23
C LEU A 111 5.23 5.37 8.57
N GLY A 112 5.73 5.40 7.33
CA GLY A 112 6.28 4.22 6.66
C GLY A 112 7.46 3.60 7.41
N VAL A 113 8.40 4.42 7.91
CA VAL A 113 9.52 3.94 8.76
C VAL A 113 8.97 3.27 10.02
N ARG A 114 7.99 3.90 10.69
CA ARG A 114 7.40 3.35 11.91
C ARG A 114 6.74 2.00 11.71
N GLU A 115 5.92 1.84 10.67
CA GLU A 115 5.26 0.55 10.40
C GLU A 115 6.27 -0.50 9.90
N ALA A 116 7.26 -0.12 9.10
CA ALA A 116 8.34 -1.02 8.70
C ALA A 116 9.17 -1.50 9.89
N LEU A 117 9.39 -0.64 10.90
CA LEU A 117 10.01 -1.03 12.16
C LEU A 117 9.13 -2.04 12.88
N ASN A 118 7.86 -1.73 13.14
CA ASN A 118 6.95 -2.63 13.87
C ASN A 118 6.83 -4.03 13.26
N ASP A 119 6.97 -4.15 11.94
CA ASP A 119 6.89 -5.41 11.19
C ASP A 119 8.27 -5.94 10.73
N GLU A 120 9.36 -5.42 11.29
CA GLU A 120 10.74 -5.92 11.09
C GLU A 120 11.21 -5.92 9.62
N ARG A 121 10.75 -4.95 8.83
CA ARG A 121 11.09 -4.80 7.41
C ARG A 121 12.40 -4.04 7.25
N PHE A 122 13.51 -4.65 7.64
CA PHE A 122 14.80 -3.96 7.75
C PHE A 122 15.24 -3.22 6.48
N GLU A 123 15.16 -3.83 5.29
CA GLU A 123 15.52 -3.15 4.04
C GLU A 123 14.66 -1.92 3.75
N VAL A 124 13.38 -1.97 4.11
CA VAL A 124 12.44 -0.85 3.97
C VAL A 124 12.80 0.25 4.98
N VAL A 125 13.11 -0.13 6.23
CA VAL A 125 13.57 0.82 7.26
C VAL A 125 14.80 1.57 6.77
N LEU A 126 15.83 0.88 6.28
CA LEU A 126 17.05 1.50 5.76
C LEU A 126 16.76 2.50 4.64
N PHE A 127 15.93 2.10 3.68
CA PHE A 127 15.57 2.96 2.55
C PHE A 127 14.80 4.20 2.98
N LEU A 128 13.69 4.03 3.72
CA LEU A 128 12.85 5.15 4.13
C LEU A 128 13.57 6.07 5.12
N TYR A 129 14.35 5.52 6.05
CA TYR A 129 15.18 6.30 6.97
C TYR A 129 16.16 7.20 6.20
N SER A 130 16.85 6.65 5.19
CA SER A 130 17.80 7.41 4.38
C SER A 130 17.14 8.58 3.63
N LEU A 131 15.90 8.40 3.18
CA LEU A 131 15.13 9.47 2.53
C LEU A 131 14.68 10.53 3.54
N SER A 132 14.14 10.10 4.68
CA SER A 132 13.59 11.02 5.68
C SER A 132 14.65 11.93 6.30
N LEU A 133 15.91 11.47 6.44
CA LEU A 133 17.03 12.32 6.86
C LEU A 133 17.29 13.49 5.89
N ASN A 134 17.08 13.29 4.59
CA ASN A 134 17.29 14.34 3.59
C ASN A 134 16.16 15.39 3.60
N CYS A 135 15.03 15.10 4.24
CA CYS A 135 13.86 15.99 4.29
C CYS A 135 13.91 17.02 5.44
N GLY A 136 14.95 17.01 6.28
CA GLY A 136 15.20 18.04 7.29
C GLY A 136 14.39 17.93 8.60
N ASP A 137 13.52 16.94 8.74
CA ASP A 137 12.76 16.68 9.98
C ASP A 137 13.31 15.44 10.72
N GLY A 138 14.54 15.56 11.23
CA GLY A 138 15.21 14.48 11.95
C GLY A 138 14.60 14.15 13.31
N ILE A 139 13.76 15.03 13.87
CA ILE A 139 13.22 14.91 15.24
C ILE A 139 12.18 13.79 15.32
N GLY A 140 11.26 13.70 14.34
CA GLY A 140 10.24 12.65 14.31
C GLY A 140 10.85 11.25 14.22
N ILE A 141 11.83 11.08 13.34
CA ILE A 141 12.52 9.80 13.11
C ILE A 141 13.26 9.31 14.36
N GLN A 142 13.96 10.19 15.08
CA GLN A 142 14.69 9.82 16.29
C GLN A 142 13.75 9.37 17.42
N SER A 143 12.59 10.02 17.54
CA SER A 143 11.52 9.58 18.45
C SER A 143 11.00 8.19 18.08
N VAL A 144 10.81 7.92 16.78
CA VAL A 144 10.37 6.61 16.27
C VAL A 144 11.40 5.52 16.60
N LEU A 145 12.69 5.77 16.38
CA LEU A 145 13.77 4.81 16.69
C LEU A 145 13.88 4.55 18.20
N SER A 146 13.84 5.61 19.01
CA SER A 146 13.89 5.50 20.47
C SER A 146 12.75 4.64 21.02
N ARG A 147 11.55 4.77 20.44
CA ARG A 147 10.40 3.92 20.82
C ARG A 147 10.56 2.48 20.35
N ALA A 148 11.03 2.26 19.12
CA ALA A 148 11.27 0.93 18.59
C ALA A 148 12.28 0.17 19.47
N ALA A 149 13.33 0.85 19.96
CA ALA A 149 14.34 0.28 20.83
C ALA A 149 13.78 -0.35 22.12
N LEU A 150 12.63 0.12 22.62
CA LEU A 150 12.00 -0.42 23.83
C LEU A 150 11.23 -1.73 23.59
N HIS A 151 10.85 -2.01 22.34
CA HIS A 151 9.97 -3.12 21.99
C HIS A 151 10.70 -4.30 21.35
N PHE A 152 11.88 -4.06 20.77
CA PHE A 152 12.71 -5.12 20.20
C PHE A 152 13.47 -5.87 21.30
N GLN A 153 12.93 -7.04 21.68
CA GLN A 153 13.57 -7.94 22.64
C GLN A 153 14.53 -8.93 21.98
N ASP A 154 14.36 -9.16 20.68
CA ASP A 154 15.16 -10.13 19.92
C ASP A 154 16.47 -9.53 19.41
N ASP A 155 17.51 -10.36 19.41
CA ASP A 155 18.85 -10.02 18.93
C ASP A 155 18.91 -10.07 17.40
N THR A 156 18.36 -9.05 16.77
CA THR A 156 18.27 -8.94 15.30
C THR A 156 19.24 -7.89 14.76
N GLU A 157 19.60 -8.00 13.47
CA GLU A 157 20.38 -6.97 12.77
C GLU A 157 19.70 -5.59 12.87
N LEU A 158 18.37 -5.57 12.77
CA LEU A 158 17.57 -4.36 12.93
C LEU A 158 17.72 -3.78 14.35
N ARG A 159 17.73 -4.62 15.39
CA ARG A 159 17.94 -4.18 16.78
C ARG A 159 19.30 -3.53 16.97
N HIS A 160 20.38 -4.19 16.52
CA HIS A 160 21.72 -3.61 16.58
C HIS A 160 21.82 -2.29 15.83
N TRP A 161 21.19 -2.21 14.66
CA TRP A 161 21.15 -0.99 13.87
C TRP A 161 20.40 0.14 14.59
N ILE A 162 19.26 -0.14 15.21
CA ILE A 162 18.52 0.85 16.02
C ILE A 162 19.40 1.35 17.16
N ASP A 163 20.04 0.45 17.91
CA ASP A 163 20.92 0.82 19.04
C ASP A 163 22.11 1.67 18.61
N GLU A 164 22.66 1.45 17.41
CA GLU A 164 23.70 2.31 16.84
C GLU A 164 23.17 3.73 16.56
N LYS A 165 21.93 3.86 16.09
CA LYS A 165 21.34 5.15 15.70
C LYS A 165 20.73 5.95 16.85
N THR A 166 20.45 5.32 17.99
CA THR A 166 19.89 5.97 19.20
C THR A 166 20.94 6.31 20.26
N LYS A 167 22.23 6.00 20.04
CA LYS A 167 23.35 6.40 20.91
C LYS A 167 23.82 7.82 20.59
#